data_AF-A0A956EKE9-F1
#
_entry.id   AF-A0A956EKE9-F1
#
_cell.length_a   1.000
_cell.length_b   1.000
_cell.length_c   1.000
_cell.angle_alpha   90.00
_cell.angle_beta   90.00
_cell.angle_gamma   90.00
#
_symmetry.space_group_name_H-M   'P 1'
#
loop_
_entity.id
_entity.type
_entity.pdbx_description
1 polymer ?
#
loop_
_entity_poly.entity_id
_entity_poly.type
_entity_poly.pdbx_seq_one_letter_code
_entity_poly.pdbx_strand_id
1 'polypeptide(L)'
;PPADDLEDTAYRRVTELERLEGAAGSVGQERAGELRKVLAEELVVLGDLHYDDPSTRAFARDYYIQALVFEPANPRAGSRAGVTLGQVADLRQKADEAGFQKEELLSAEALTVLAMDDPEARAAGLAELQQDPEFGSASTKAMVRPLINKYGDAKTKALLAAAEAPPPDPSTQGAGVVAASGGDVAEPEPEPEPEPEPEPEPDDKGKGKGKGKTDAGGKGKTKTDDKGAGAGEGEEGGGEAIYDPVKSMELTREAEAARRRGALTEAEQLFHQALGFWNRNAAALMGVSDIHFDRGAWDKAVKYATKAVQAEPKNADYRLRQGDAYFKVLRYNDARRAYEKAIELGNKKAEERLARLREKTGE
;
A
#
# COMPACT_ATOMS: atom_id res chain seq x y z
N PRO A 1 -1.16 6.14 -14.73
CA PRO A 1 -1.71 7.28 -15.50
C PRO A 1 -3.24 7.28 -15.36
N PRO A 2 -3.90 8.44 -15.34
CA PRO A 2 -5.32 8.51 -15.70
C PRO A 2 -5.53 7.93 -17.11
N ALA A 3 -6.64 7.24 -17.37
CA ALA A 3 -6.94 6.72 -18.71
C ALA A 3 -7.12 7.86 -19.75
N ASP A 4 -7.56 9.03 -19.29
CA ASP A 4 -7.91 10.18 -20.13
C ASP A 4 -6.75 11.15 -20.37
N ASP A 5 -5.63 11.01 -19.64
CA ASP A 5 -4.45 11.86 -19.78
C ASP A 5 -3.16 11.07 -19.51
N LEU A 6 -2.54 10.59 -20.58
CA LEU A 6 -1.31 9.79 -20.53
C LEU A 6 -0.04 10.63 -20.41
N GLU A 7 -0.14 11.93 -20.69
CA GLU A 7 0.99 12.85 -20.75
C GLU A 7 1.24 13.52 -19.39
N ASP A 8 0.17 13.86 -18.65
CA ASP A 8 0.27 14.46 -17.31
C ASP A 8 0.30 13.40 -16.19
N THR A 9 1.47 12.78 -16.01
CA THR A 9 1.67 11.77 -14.95
C THR A 9 2.71 12.21 -13.93
N ALA A 10 2.59 11.72 -12.69
CA ALA A 10 3.56 11.98 -11.63
C ALA A 10 5.00 11.59 -12.04
N TYR A 11 5.15 10.50 -12.79
CA TYR A 11 6.46 10.08 -13.31
C TYR A 11 7.03 11.09 -14.30
N ARG A 12 6.22 11.56 -15.26
CA ARG A 12 6.67 12.55 -16.25
C ARG A 12 6.93 13.93 -15.65
N ARG A 13 6.13 14.37 -14.68
CA ARG A 13 6.40 15.60 -13.91
C ARG A 13 7.74 15.53 -13.17
N VAL A 14 8.07 14.37 -12.60
CA VAL A 14 9.38 14.14 -11.98
C VAL A 14 10.50 14.20 -13.02
N THR A 15 10.36 13.54 -14.18
CA THR A 15 11.39 13.58 -15.22
C THR A 15 11.53 14.95 -15.88
N GLU A 16 10.46 15.74 -15.99
CA GLU A 16 10.49 17.15 -16.40
C GLU A 16 11.36 17.99 -15.47
N LEU A 17 11.23 17.81 -14.15
CA LEU A 17 12.07 18.49 -13.16
C LEU A 17 13.54 18.09 -13.28
N GLU A 18 13.82 16.81 -13.56
CA GLU A 18 15.18 16.32 -13.78
C GLU A 18 15.83 16.90 -15.04
N ARG A 19 15.02 17.24 -16.04
CA ARG A 19 15.48 17.83 -17.32
C ARG A 19 15.68 19.35 -17.27
N LEU A 20 15.41 20.01 -16.14
CA LEU A 20 15.65 21.44 -16.00
C LEU A 20 17.15 21.74 -16.09
N GLU A 21 17.50 22.78 -16.85
CA GLU A 21 18.89 23.21 -17.05
C GLU A 21 19.14 24.61 -16.45
N GLY A 22 20.42 25.01 -16.40
CA GLY A 22 20.83 26.33 -15.92
C GLY A 22 20.59 26.53 -14.42
N ALA A 23 20.16 27.74 -14.03
CA ALA A 23 19.98 28.11 -12.62
C ALA A 23 18.89 27.29 -11.90
N ALA A 24 17.96 26.69 -12.64
CA ALA A 24 16.90 25.86 -12.09
C ALA A 24 17.27 24.37 -12.00
N GLY A 25 18.37 23.92 -12.63
CA GLY A 25 18.68 22.50 -12.74
C GLY A 25 19.00 21.83 -11.41
N SER A 26 19.78 22.49 -10.54
CA SER A 26 20.10 21.95 -9.20
C SER A 26 18.86 21.80 -8.32
N VAL A 27 18.00 22.83 -8.31
CA VAL A 27 16.73 22.82 -7.56
C VAL A 27 15.75 21.79 -8.14
N GLY A 28 15.69 21.66 -9.46
CA GLY A 28 14.87 20.66 -10.15
C GLY A 28 15.28 19.23 -9.77
N GLN A 29 16.58 18.94 -9.80
CA GLN A 29 17.14 17.64 -9.41
C GLN A 29 16.86 17.29 -7.94
N GLU A 30 17.08 18.25 -7.03
CA GLU A 30 16.78 18.07 -5.60
C GLU A 30 15.30 17.76 -5.40
N ARG A 31 14.42 18.57 -6.00
CA ARG A 31 12.97 18.39 -5.86
C ARG A 31 12.47 17.09 -6.49
N ALA A 32 13.01 16.70 -7.64
CA ALA A 32 12.69 15.43 -8.27
C ALA A 32 13.08 14.25 -7.38
N GLY A 33 14.28 14.30 -6.77
CA GLY A 33 14.75 13.30 -5.83
C GLY A 33 13.83 13.14 -4.61
N GLU A 34 13.39 14.26 -4.02
CA GLU A 34 12.40 14.24 -2.93
C GLU A 34 11.07 13.61 -3.36
N LEU A 35 10.56 14.00 -4.53
CA LEU A 35 9.29 13.49 -5.04
C LEU A 35 9.36 11.99 -5.32
N ARG A 36 10.45 11.48 -5.91
CA ARG A 36 10.65 10.04 -6.12
C ARG A 36 10.56 9.27 -4.81
N LYS A 37 11.24 9.75 -3.77
CA LYS A 37 11.23 9.12 -2.44
C LYS A 37 9.82 9.14 -1.83
N VAL A 38 9.14 10.28 -1.84
CA VAL A 38 7.78 10.39 -1.29
C VAL A 38 6.81 9.46 -2.02
N LEU A 39 6.83 9.46 -3.36
CA LEU A 39 5.95 8.60 -4.16
C LEU A 39 6.24 7.11 -3.93
N ALA A 40 7.52 6.72 -3.91
CA ALA A 40 7.91 5.35 -3.60
C ALA A 40 7.51 4.94 -2.19
N GLU A 41 7.70 5.79 -1.18
CA GLU A 41 7.29 5.53 0.22
C GLU A 41 5.78 5.28 0.33
N GLU A 42 4.95 6.13 -0.29
CA GLU A 42 3.48 5.97 -0.23
C GLU A 42 3.02 4.69 -0.96
N LEU A 43 3.62 4.37 -2.11
CA LEU A 43 3.35 3.12 -2.84
C LEU A 43 3.79 1.89 -2.04
N VAL A 44 4.93 1.94 -1.36
CA VAL A 44 5.36 0.87 -0.43
C VAL A 44 4.37 0.70 0.71
N VAL A 45 3.82 1.79 1.26
CA VAL A 45 2.78 1.73 2.31
C VAL A 45 1.52 1.02 1.80
N LEU A 46 1.07 1.34 0.58
CA LEU A 46 -0.06 0.66 -0.06
C LEU A 46 0.24 -0.82 -0.34
N GLY A 47 1.45 -1.14 -0.80
CA GLY A 47 1.91 -2.53 -0.94
C GLY A 47 1.88 -3.27 0.39
N ASP A 48 2.40 -2.67 1.45
CA ASP A 48 2.45 -3.25 2.80
C ASP A 48 1.04 -3.51 3.35
N LEU A 49 0.07 -2.64 3.05
CA LEU A 49 -1.34 -2.79 3.45
C LEU A 49 -1.97 -4.09 2.92
N HIS A 50 -1.52 -4.57 1.76
CA HIS A 50 -2.14 -5.67 1.02
C HIS A 50 -1.28 -6.93 0.93
N TYR A 51 -0.01 -6.90 1.36
CA TYR A 51 0.92 -7.99 1.07
C TYR A 51 0.67 -9.27 1.87
N ASP A 52 0.30 -9.14 3.14
CA ASP A 52 0.21 -10.29 4.05
C ASP A 52 -1.06 -11.11 3.80
N ASP A 53 -2.06 -10.54 3.14
CA ASP A 53 -3.30 -11.20 2.76
C ASP A 53 -3.16 -11.86 1.38
N PRO A 54 -3.27 -13.20 1.27
CA PRO A 54 -3.17 -13.91 0.00
C PRO A 54 -4.14 -13.40 -1.07
N SER A 55 -5.32 -12.92 -0.69
CA SER A 55 -6.33 -12.42 -1.64
C SER A 55 -5.99 -11.05 -2.24
N THR A 56 -5.15 -10.25 -1.57
CA THR A 56 -4.72 -8.93 -2.05
C THR A 56 -3.24 -8.86 -2.44
N ARG A 57 -2.47 -9.94 -2.23
CA ARG A 57 -1.03 -9.97 -2.48
C ARG A 57 -0.62 -9.66 -3.93
N ALA A 58 -1.45 -10.01 -4.91
CA ALA A 58 -1.17 -9.66 -6.31
C ALA A 58 -1.15 -8.12 -6.49
N PHE A 59 -2.18 -7.43 -6.01
CA PHE A 59 -2.27 -5.96 -6.01
C PHE A 59 -1.15 -5.31 -5.18
N ALA A 60 -0.77 -5.94 -4.06
CA ALA A 60 0.38 -5.49 -3.27
C ALA A 60 1.68 -5.47 -4.08
N ARG A 61 1.91 -6.50 -4.92
CA ARG A 61 3.07 -6.56 -5.81
C ARG A 61 3.06 -5.42 -6.82
N ASP A 62 1.90 -5.09 -7.38
CA ASP A 62 1.78 -3.99 -8.34
C ASP A 62 2.16 -2.65 -7.71
N TYR A 63 1.78 -2.39 -6.45
CA TYR A 63 2.25 -1.20 -5.74
C TYR A 63 3.76 -1.18 -5.53
N TYR A 64 4.39 -2.31 -5.19
CA TYR A 64 5.85 -2.37 -5.10
C TYR A 64 6.52 -2.18 -6.46
N ILE A 65 5.97 -2.74 -7.53
CA ILE A 65 6.48 -2.52 -8.89
C ILE A 65 6.43 -1.03 -9.23
N GLN A 66 5.31 -0.36 -8.93
CA GLN A 66 5.18 1.09 -9.13
C GLN A 66 6.17 1.88 -8.24
N ALA A 67 6.43 1.45 -7.01
CA ALA A 67 7.44 2.08 -6.17
C ALA A 67 8.84 1.97 -6.81
N LEU A 68 9.18 0.81 -7.38
CA LEU A 68 10.44 0.58 -8.09
C LEU A 68 10.58 1.42 -9.37
N VAL A 69 9.48 1.82 -10.01
CA VAL A 69 9.51 2.77 -11.14
C VAL A 69 10.06 4.13 -10.67
N PHE A 70 9.72 4.58 -9.46
CA PHE A 70 10.25 5.81 -8.89
C PHE A 70 11.64 5.63 -8.28
N GLU A 71 11.86 4.55 -7.53
CA GLU A 71 13.09 4.25 -6.79
C GLU A 71 13.53 2.78 -7.01
N PRO A 72 14.30 2.48 -8.07
CA PRO A 72 14.66 1.10 -8.43
C PRO A 72 15.50 0.36 -7.38
N ALA A 73 16.17 1.10 -6.50
CA ALA A 73 16.99 0.56 -5.42
C ALA A 73 16.21 0.37 -4.11
N ASN A 74 14.89 0.61 -4.09
CA ASN A 74 14.10 0.51 -2.87
C ASN A 74 14.10 -0.94 -2.33
N PRO A 75 14.66 -1.20 -1.14
CA PRO A 75 14.87 -2.57 -0.66
C PRO A 75 13.56 -3.28 -0.30
N ARG A 76 12.58 -2.54 0.21
CA ARG A 76 11.28 -3.08 0.61
C ARG A 76 10.47 -3.49 -0.63
N ALA A 77 10.42 -2.62 -1.63
CA ALA A 77 9.73 -2.93 -2.88
C ALA A 77 10.46 -4.03 -3.67
N GLY A 78 11.79 -3.97 -3.75
CA GLY A 78 12.61 -4.93 -4.49
C GLY A 78 12.47 -6.37 -3.98
N SER A 79 12.42 -6.55 -2.66
CA SER A 79 12.24 -7.88 -2.04
C SER A 79 10.82 -8.45 -2.19
N ARG A 80 9.81 -7.61 -2.47
CA ARG A 80 8.39 -8.01 -2.44
C ARG A 80 7.72 -8.02 -3.82
N ALA A 81 8.20 -7.23 -4.78
CA ALA A 81 7.61 -7.08 -6.10
C ALA A 81 7.72 -8.34 -6.98
N GLY A 82 8.82 -9.10 -6.86
CA GLY A 82 9.05 -10.29 -7.67
C GLY A 82 9.32 -9.99 -9.16
N VAL A 83 9.86 -8.80 -9.46
CA VAL A 83 10.25 -8.37 -10.81
C VAL A 83 11.76 -8.14 -10.90
N THR A 84 12.28 -8.24 -12.12
CA THR A 84 13.69 -7.96 -12.41
C THR A 84 13.92 -6.47 -12.71
N LEU A 85 15.16 -5.99 -12.57
CA LEU A 85 15.51 -4.60 -12.90
C LEU A 85 15.26 -4.26 -14.38
N GLY A 86 15.38 -5.24 -15.28
CA GLY A 86 15.04 -5.05 -16.70
C GLY A 86 13.55 -4.74 -16.89
N GLN A 87 12.68 -5.50 -16.24
CA GLN A 87 11.23 -5.26 -16.29
C GLN A 87 10.85 -3.89 -15.70
N VAL A 88 11.51 -3.47 -14.62
CA VAL A 88 11.32 -2.12 -14.05
C VAL A 88 11.79 -1.05 -15.03
N ALA A 89 12.89 -1.26 -15.74
CA ALA A 89 13.38 -0.34 -16.76
C ALA A 89 12.41 -0.22 -17.94
N ASP A 90 11.83 -1.33 -18.41
CA ASP A 90 10.80 -1.33 -19.47
C ASP A 90 9.56 -0.52 -19.05
N LEU A 91 9.11 -0.68 -17.80
CA LEU A 91 7.99 0.11 -17.26
C LEU A 91 8.31 1.61 -17.15
N ARG A 92 9.54 1.95 -16.77
CA ARG A 92 10.02 3.34 -16.73
C ARG A 92 10.08 3.96 -18.13
N GLN A 93 10.50 3.20 -19.13
CA GLN A 93 10.50 3.63 -20.52
C GLN A 93 9.07 3.89 -21.00
N LYS A 94 8.15 2.91 -20.79
CA LYS A 94 6.73 3.09 -21.10
C LYS A 94 6.13 4.33 -20.42
N ALA A 95 6.48 4.58 -19.16
CA ALA A 95 5.99 5.73 -18.41
C ALA A 95 6.51 7.07 -18.96
N ASP A 96 7.76 7.13 -19.43
CA ASP A 96 8.31 8.33 -20.05
C ASP A 96 7.69 8.60 -21.43
N GLU A 97 7.45 7.54 -22.21
CA GLU A 97 6.91 7.61 -23.58
C GLU A 97 5.38 7.70 -23.65
N ALA A 98 4.68 7.72 -22.50
CA ALA A 98 3.21 7.57 -22.43
C ALA A 98 2.69 6.33 -23.18
N GLY A 99 3.46 5.24 -23.18
CA GLY A 99 3.23 4.04 -24.00
C GLY A 99 2.29 2.98 -23.42
N PHE A 100 1.63 3.26 -22.28
CA PHE A 100 0.67 2.32 -21.69
C PHE A 100 -0.60 2.23 -22.52
N GLN A 101 -1.04 1.01 -22.83
CA GLN A 101 -2.28 0.77 -23.56
C GLN A 101 -3.50 0.98 -22.66
N LYS A 102 -4.66 1.30 -23.26
CA LYS A 102 -5.92 1.53 -22.53
C LYS A 102 -6.25 0.34 -21.62
N GLU A 103 -6.06 -0.89 -22.11
CA GLU A 103 -6.35 -2.12 -21.38
C GLU A 103 -5.42 -2.34 -20.17
N GLU A 104 -4.15 -1.92 -20.28
CA GLU A 104 -3.19 -1.96 -19.16
C GLU A 104 -3.64 -1.00 -18.05
N LEU A 105 -4.17 0.17 -18.42
CA LEU A 105 -4.64 1.20 -17.49
C LEU A 105 -5.95 0.80 -16.82
N LEU A 106 -6.92 0.32 -17.59
CA LEU A 106 -8.20 -0.20 -17.08
C LEU A 106 -7.97 -1.35 -16.09
N SER A 107 -7.03 -2.24 -16.39
CA SER A 107 -6.69 -3.35 -15.48
C SER A 107 -6.06 -2.87 -14.16
N ALA A 108 -5.45 -1.68 -14.14
CA ALA A 108 -4.84 -1.08 -12.96
C ALA A 108 -5.83 -0.27 -12.10
N GLU A 109 -7.06 -0.03 -12.54
CA GLU A 109 -8.05 0.79 -11.81
C GLU A 109 -8.40 0.23 -10.42
N ALA A 110 -8.33 -1.09 -10.27
CA ALA A 110 -8.50 -1.74 -8.97
C ALA A 110 -7.49 -1.22 -7.93
N LEU A 111 -6.27 -0.86 -8.35
CA LEU A 111 -5.28 -0.26 -7.45
C LEU A 111 -5.73 1.13 -6.99
N THR A 112 -6.25 1.97 -7.88
CA THR A 112 -6.79 3.28 -7.51
C THR A 112 -7.90 3.16 -6.46
N VAL A 113 -8.80 2.19 -6.63
CA VAL A 113 -9.85 1.93 -5.63
C VAL A 113 -9.24 1.40 -4.33
N LEU A 114 -8.31 0.46 -4.38
CA LEU A 114 -7.66 -0.10 -3.19
C LEU A 114 -6.86 0.94 -2.40
N ALA A 115 -6.42 2.02 -3.03
CA ALA A 115 -5.73 3.13 -2.39
C ALA A 115 -6.65 4.06 -1.57
N MET A 116 -7.97 3.97 -1.70
CA MET A 116 -8.89 4.82 -0.93
C MET A 116 -8.81 4.50 0.56
N ASP A 117 -8.79 5.51 1.43
CA ASP A 117 -8.68 5.33 2.89
C ASP A 117 -9.92 4.63 3.50
N ASP A 118 -11.11 4.97 3.00
CA ASP A 118 -12.38 4.51 3.56
C ASP A 118 -12.76 3.09 3.09
N PRO A 119 -12.91 2.10 4.01
CA PRO A 119 -13.25 0.73 3.63
C PRO A 119 -14.59 0.59 2.89
N GLU A 120 -15.59 1.41 3.23
CA GLU A 120 -16.90 1.37 2.59
C GLU A 120 -16.82 1.91 1.16
N ALA A 121 -16.14 3.04 0.95
CA ALA A 121 -15.83 3.57 -0.38
C ALA A 121 -15.01 2.59 -1.23
N ARG A 122 -14.01 1.90 -0.63
CA ARG A 122 -13.26 0.84 -1.33
C ARG A 122 -14.20 -0.27 -1.81
N ALA A 123 -15.06 -0.77 -0.94
CA ALA A 123 -15.97 -1.85 -1.32
C ALA A 123 -16.97 -1.42 -2.40
N ALA A 124 -17.50 -0.20 -2.29
CA ALA A 124 -18.38 0.37 -3.31
C ALA A 124 -17.67 0.52 -4.66
N GLY A 125 -16.47 1.10 -4.68
CA GLY A 125 -15.68 1.26 -5.90
C GLY A 125 -15.32 -0.07 -6.55
N LEU A 126 -14.98 -1.11 -5.76
CA LEU A 126 -14.69 -2.43 -6.32
C LEU A 126 -15.96 -3.07 -6.92
N ALA A 127 -17.12 -2.84 -6.31
CA ALA A 127 -18.39 -3.32 -6.85
C ALA A 127 -18.79 -2.58 -8.15
N GLU A 128 -18.55 -1.28 -8.22
CA GLU A 128 -18.75 -0.48 -9.44
C GLU A 128 -17.83 -0.95 -10.57
N LEU A 129 -16.54 -1.17 -10.30
CA LEU A 129 -15.59 -1.71 -11.28
C LEU A 129 -16.04 -3.07 -11.86
N GLN A 130 -16.68 -3.93 -11.08
CA GLN A 130 -17.19 -5.20 -11.61
C GLN A 130 -18.27 -5.03 -12.67
N GLN A 131 -19.10 -4.00 -12.51
CA GLN A 131 -20.20 -3.69 -13.41
C GLN A 131 -19.72 -2.93 -14.65
N ASP A 132 -18.54 -2.32 -14.60
CA ASP A 132 -17.95 -1.63 -15.74
C ASP A 132 -17.60 -2.66 -16.85
N PRO A 133 -18.18 -2.53 -18.06
CA PRO A 133 -17.89 -3.42 -19.18
C PRO A 133 -16.46 -3.26 -19.72
N GLU A 134 -15.81 -2.12 -19.50
CA GLU A 134 -14.44 -1.86 -19.93
C GLU A 134 -13.40 -2.33 -18.91
N PHE A 135 -13.80 -2.57 -17.65
CA PHE A 135 -12.87 -2.95 -16.59
C PHE A 135 -12.28 -4.36 -16.77
N GLY A 136 -11.06 -4.41 -17.31
CA GLY A 136 -10.16 -5.56 -17.28
C GLY A 136 -10.69 -6.84 -17.93
N SER A 137 -9.86 -7.87 -17.92
CA SER A 137 -10.25 -9.21 -18.39
C SER A 137 -11.13 -9.95 -17.38
N ALA A 138 -11.77 -11.05 -17.80
CA ALA A 138 -12.48 -11.94 -16.88
C ALA A 138 -11.59 -12.42 -15.70
N SER A 139 -10.30 -12.65 -15.97
CA SER A 139 -9.31 -12.97 -14.93
C SER A 139 -9.08 -11.82 -13.95
N THR A 140 -9.03 -10.58 -14.44
CA THR A 140 -8.89 -9.38 -13.61
C THR A 140 -10.11 -9.21 -12.71
N LYS A 141 -11.31 -9.33 -13.28
CA LYS A 141 -12.58 -9.34 -12.53
C LYS A 141 -12.61 -10.46 -11.48
N ALA A 142 -12.13 -11.66 -11.80
CA ALA A 142 -12.05 -12.76 -10.85
C ALA A 142 -11.13 -12.46 -9.65
N MET A 143 -10.03 -11.71 -9.85
CA MET A 143 -9.14 -11.31 -8.74
C MET A 143 -9.78 -10.27 -7.80
N VAL A 144 -10.62 -9.38 -8.33
CA VAL A 144 -11.29 -8.33 -7.54
C VAL A 144 -12.47 -8.87 -6.74
N ARG A 145 -13.17 -9.89 -7.25
CA ARG A 145 -14.41 -10.42 -6.68
C ARG A 145 -14.31 -10.86 -5.21
N PRO A 146 -13.27 -11.62 -4.78
CA PRO A 146 -13.07 -11.93 -3.36
C PRO A 146 -12.92 -10.70 -2.46
N LEU A 147 -12.42 -9.58 -3.00
CA LEU A 147 -12.20 -8.36 -2.25
C LEU A 147 -13.50 -7.65 -1.91
N ILE A 148 -14.49 -7.67 -2.81
CA ILE A 148 -15.83 -7.14 -2.54
C ILE A 148 -16.49 -7.94 -1.42
N ASN A 149 -16.33 -9.27 -1.41
CA ASN A 149 -16.86 -10.10 -0.34
C ASN A 149 -16.17 -9.82 1.01
N LYS A 150 -14.87 -9.52 0.97
CA LYS A 150 -14.07 -9.20 2.15
C LYS A 150 -14.39 -7.81 2.73
N TYR A 151 -14.47 -6.78 1.90
CA TYR A 151 -14.64 -5.39 2.34
C TYR A 151 -16.10 -4.92 2.33
N GLY A 152 -16.98 -5.62 1.62
CA GLY A 152 -18.34 -5.18 1.34
C GLY A 152 -19.36 -5.40 2.44
N ASP A 153 -20.20 -4.37 2.60
CA ASP A 153 -21.47 -4.41 3.32
C ASP A 153 -22.53 -5.25 2.57
N ALA A 154 -23.73 -5.37 3.14
CA ALA A 154 -24.80 -6.14 2.52
C ALA A 154 -25.20 -5.60 1.12
N LYS A 155 -25.08 -4.27 0.92
CA LYS A 155 -25.44 -3.60 -0.33
C LYS A 155 -24.47 -3.95 -1.46
N THR A 156 -23.17 -3.85 -1.19
CA THR A 156 -22.11 -4.18 -2.17
C THR A 156 -22.08 -5.68 -2.49
N LYS A 157 -22.38 -6.55 -1.53
CA LYS A 157 -22.57 -7.98 -1.77
C LYS A 157 -23.81 -8.28 -2.63
N ALA A 158 -24.90 -7.54 -2.43
CA ALA A 158 -26.09 -7.65 -3.29
C ALA A 158 -25.81 -7.18 -4.73
N LEU A 159 -25.03 -6.11 -4.90
CA LEU A 159 -24.57 -5.64 -6.22
C LEU A 159 -23.72 -6.68 -6.94
N LEU A 160 -22.84 -7.38 -6.22
CA LEU A 160 -22.04 -8.48 -6.74
C LEU A 160 -22.93 -9.65 -7.18
N ALA A 161 -23.87 -10.07 -6.32
CA ALA A 161 -24.80 -11.16 -6.61
C ALA A 161 -25.73 -10.85 -7.80
N ALA A 162 -26.16 -9.60 -7.95
CA ALA A 162 -26.96 -9.16 -9.10
C ALA A 162 -26.16 -9.23 -10.41
N ALA A 163 -24.86 -8.95 -10.38
CA ALA A 163 -23.97 -9.09 -11.54
C ALA A 163 -23.63 -10.56 -11.86
N GLU A 164 -23.85 -11.48 -10.92
CA GLU A 164 -23.67 -12.93 -11.09
C GLU A 164 -24.97 -13.66 -11.46
N ALA A 165 -26.11 -12.97 -11.35
CA ALA A 165 -27.39 -13.57 -11.69
C ALA A 165 -27.37 -13.97 -13.17
N PRO A 166 -27.74 -15.23 -13.49
CA PRO A 166 -27.88 -15.63 -14.88
C PRO A 166 -28.87 -14.67 -15.57
N PRO A 167 -28.65 -14.34 -16.85
CA PRO A 167 -29.57 -13.49 -17.58
C PRO A 167 -30.99 -14.07 -17.44
N PRO A 168 -32.01 -13.24 -17.19
CA PRO A 168 -33.36 -13.72 -17.01
C PRO A 168 -33.74 -14.59 -18.21
N ASP A 169 -34.24 -15.78 -17.92
CA ASP A 169 -34.63 -16.75 -18.94
C ASP A 169 -35.60 -16.07 -19.92
N PRO A 170 -35.28 -15.98 -21.23
CA PRO A 170 -36.12 -15.32 -22.21
C PRO A 170 -37.53 -15.94 -22.30
N SER A 171 -37.73 -17.15 -21.75
CA SER A 171 -39.05 -17.80 -21.66
C SER A 171 -40.00 -17.19 -20.61
N THR A 172 -39.52 -16.32 -19.72
CA THR A 172 -40.36 -15.70 -18.67
C THR A 172 -40.98 -14.35 -19.07
N GLN A 173 -40.58 -13.78 -20.21
CA GLN A 173 -41.20 -12.58 -20.80
C GLN A 173 -41.99 -12.96 -22.06
N GLY A 174 -43.12 -13.63 -21.87
CA GLY A 174 -43.93 -14.06 -23.01
C GLY A 174 -45.16 -14.87 -22.64
N ALA A 175 -46.00 -14.38 -21.71
CA ALA A 175 -47.37 -14.88 -21.62
C ALA A 175 -48.20 -14.32 -22.79
N GLY A 176 -47.91 -14.82 -23.99
CA GLY A 176 -48.61 -14.61 -25.23
C GLY A 176 -48.81 -15.97 -25.90
N VAL A 177 -50.04 -16.45 -25.81
CA VAL A 177 -50.60 -17.68 -26.39
C VAL A 177 -50.02 -18.02 -27.77
N VAL A 178 -49.44 -19.22 -27.97
CA VAL A 178 -49.85 -20.20 -29.01
C VAL A 178 -49.06 -21.52 -28.98
N ALA A 179 -49.85 -22.60 -28.96
CA ALA A 179 -49.77 -23.87 -29.70
C ALA A 179 -48.53 -24.79 -29.65
N ALA A 180 -48.86 -26.05 -29.37
CA ALA A 180 -47.99 -27.21 -29.25
C ALA A 180 -47.53 -27.82 -30.59
N SER A 181 -46.31 -28.34 -30.58
CA SER A 181 -45.83 -29.58 -31.23
C SER A 181 -44.39 -29.78 -30.75
N GLY A 182 -44.00 -30.81 -30.00
CA GLY A 182 -44.00 -32.21 -30.38
C GLY A 182 -42.64 -32.55 -31.01
N GLY A 183 -41.74 -33.23 -30.29
CA GLY A 183 -40.48 -33.72 -30.86
C GLY A 183 -39.39 -34.06 -29.84
N ASP A 184 -39.37 -35.34 -29.48
CA ASP A 184 -38.28 -36.23 -29.05
C ASP A 184 -37.09 -35.74 -28.18
N VAL A 185 -36.98 -36.44 -27.04
CA VAL A 185 -35.86 -36.51 -26.12
C VAL A 185 -34.84 -37.50 -26.66
N ALA A 186 -33.58 -37.08 -26.82
CA ALA A 186 -32.45 -37.99 -27.00
C ALA A 186 -31.52 -37.86 -25.77
N GLU A 187 -31.35 -38.97 -25.06
CA GLU A 187 -30.40 -39.13 -23.95
C GLU A 187 -28.95 -39.08 -24.48
N PRO A 188 -27.99 -38.44 -23.78
CA PRO A 188 -26.58 -38.58 -24.10
C PRO A 188 -25.98 -39.84 -23.42
N GLU A 189 -25.23 -40.61 -24.20
CA GLU A 189 -24.44 -41.77 -23.77
C GLU A 189 -23.30 -41.37 -22.80
N PRO A 190 -22.91 -42.25 -21.84
CA PRO A 190 -21.87 -41.93 -20.85
C PRO A 190 -20.44 -42.05 -21.41
N GLU A 191 -19.58 -41.11 -21.03
CA GLU A 191 -18.14 -41.08 -21.34
C GLU A 191 -17.35 -42.21 -20.62
N PRO A 192 -16.27 -42.75 -21.22
CA PRO A 192 -15.46 -43.81 -20.61
C PRO A 192 -14.44 -43.27 -19.59
N GLU A 193 -14.24 -44.03 -18.50
CA GLU A 193 -13.31 -43.73 -17.39
C GLU A 193 -11.82 -43.76 -17.82
N PRO A 194 -10.94 -42.96 -17.18
CA PRO A 194 -9.51 -42.91 -17.51
C PRO A 194 -8.70 -44.05 -16.87
N GLU A 195 -7.75 -44.60 -17.64
CA GLU A 195 -6.79 -45.64 -17.23
C GLU A 195 -5.70 -45.12 -16.26
N PRO A 196 -5.16 -45.97 -15.35
CA PRO A 196 -4.19 -45.57 -14.34
C PRO A 196 -2.73 -45.52 -14.83
N GLU A 197 -1.95 -44.58 -14.29
CA GLU A 197 -0.51 -44.39 -14.54
C GLU A 197 0.37 -45.52 -13.94
N PRO A 198 1.52 -45.86 -14.56
CA PRO A 198 2.43 -46.89 -14.04
C PRO A 198 3.47 -46.36 -13.03
N GLU A 199 3.74 -47.17 -12.00
CA GLU A 199 4.76 -47.00 -10.94
C GLU A 199 6.21 -47.20 -11.44
N PRO A 200 7.24 -46.67 -10.72
CA PRO A 200 8.63 -46.73 -11.15
C PRO A 200 9.38 -47.98 -10.62
N GLU A 201 10.30 -48.53 -11.45
CA GLU A 201 11.25 -49.58 -11.05
C GLU A 201 12.66 -49.04 -10.71
N PRO A 202 13.48 -49.79 -9.92
CA PRO A 202 14.62 -49.26 -9.17
C PRO A 202 16.03 -49.54 -9.75
N ASP A 203 17.01 -48.90 -9.10
CA ASP A 203 18.46 -48.80 -9.34
C ASP A 203 19.28 -50.09 -9.57
N ASP A 204 20.35 -50.00 -10.37
CA ASP A 204 21.59 -50.76 -10.13
C ASP A 204 22.89 -49.98 -10.47
N LYS A 205 23.93 -50.35 -9.73
CA LYS A 205 25.16 -49.67 -9.35
C LYS A 205 26.29 -49.76 -10.38
N GLY A 206 27.17 -48.77 -10.38
CA GLY A 206 28.52 -48.86 -10.94
C GLY A 206 29.54 -48.03 -10.17
N LYS A 207 30.44 -48.71 -9.44
CA LYS A 207 31.51 -48.16 -8.58
C LYS A 207 32.67 -47.53 -9.38
N GLY A 208 33.31 -46.50 -8.81
CA GLY A 208 34.68 -46.09 -9.14
C GLY A 208 35.30 -45.21 -8.05
N LYS A 209 36.38 -45.68 -7.42
CA LYS A 209 37.04 -45.12 -6.22
C LYS A 209 38.00 -43.96 -6.55
N GLY A 210 38.23 -43.06 -5.58
CA GLY A 210 39.44 -42.22 -5.53
C GLY A 210 39.51 -41.35 -4.28
N LYS A 211 40.45 -41.66 -3.37
CA LYS A 211 40.69 -41.03 -2.06
C LYS A 211 41.38 -39.66 -2.17
N GLY A 212 41.12 -38.77 -1.21
CA GLY A 212 41.99 -37.63 -0.89
C GLY A 212 41.52 -36.91 0.37
N LYS A 213 42.28 -37.03 1.45
CA LYS A 213 41.99 -36.58 2.82
C LYS A 213 42.67 -35.23 3.12
N THR A 214 42.19 -34.54 4.17
CA THR A 214 42.91 -33.64 5.13
C THR A 214 43.42 -32.29 4.59
N ASP A 215 43.49 -31.18 5.32
CA ASP A 215 43.09 -30.80 6.68
C ASP A 215 43.13 -29.26 6.82
N ALA A 216 42.37 -28.76 7.78
CA ALA A 216 42.56 -27.61 8.68
C ALA A 216 43.51 -26.43 8.34
N GLY A 217 42.99 -25.22 8.60
CA GLY A 217 43.66 -24.28 9.51
C GLY A 217 44.08 -22.93 8.94
N GLY A 218 43.54 -21.85 9.51
CA GLY A 218 44.02 -20.50 9.23
C GLY A 218 43.31 -19.41 10.03
N LYS A 219 43.72 -19.21 11.30
CA LYS A 219 43.43 -18.00 12.08
C LYS A 219 44.26 -16.83 11.54
N GLY A 220 43.64 -15.65 11.43
CA GLY A 220 44.33 -14.37 11.27
C GLY A 220 43.64 -13.29 12.10
N LYS A 221 44.28 -12.86 13.19
CA LYS A 221 43.97 -11.62 13.92
C LYS A 221 44.73 -10.47 13.27
N THR A 222 44.11 -9.30 13.18
CA THR A 222 44.79 -8.02 13.41
C THR A 222 43.81 -7.01 14.03
N LYS A 223 44.37 -6.16 14.88
CA LYS A 223 43.74 -5.10 15.69
C LYS A 223 44.44 -3.78 15.31
N THR A 224 43.94 -2.65 15.84
CA THR A 224 44.54 -1.29 15.95
C THR A 224 44.37 -0.39 14.71
N ASP A 225 43.91 0.87 14.73
CA ASP A 225 43.64 1.92 15.76
C ASP A 225 42.73 3.02 15.14
N ASP A 226 41.76 3.60 15.87
CA ASP A 226 41.72 4.95 16.50
C ASP A 226 41.26 6.14 15.61
N LYS A 227 40.25 6.85 16.15
CA LYS A 227 39.76 8.25 15.95
C LYS A 227 39.14 8.75 14.64
N GLY A 228 37.88 9.17 14.79
CA GLY A 228 37.22 10.18 13.97
C GLY A 228 35.76 10.37 14.41
N ALA A 229 35.51 11.23 15.40
CA ALA A 229 34.17 11.60 15.84
C ALA A 229 33.47 12.46 14.77
N GLY A 230 32.34 11.99 14.27
CA GLY A 230 31.40 12.74 13.44
C GLY A 230 30.02 12.13 13.64
N ALA A 231 29.11 12.89 14.25
CA ALA A 231 27.71 12.51 14.39
C ALA A 231 27.06 12.56 13.01
N GLY A 232 27.01 11.41 12.34
CA GLY A 232 26.18 11.16 11.18
C GLY A 232 25.02 10.27 11.60
N GLU A 233 23.79 10.77 11.43
CA GLU A 233 22.57 9.97 11.55
C GLU A 233 22.64 8.87 10.49
N GLY A 234 22.91 7.64 10.94
CA GLY A 234 22.90 6.45 10.12
C GLY A 234 21.48 5.98 9.87
N GLU A 235 21.09 6.01 8.60
CA GLU A 235 20.03 5.18 8.04
C GLU A 235 20.34 3.67 8.21
N GLU A 236 19.26 2.89 8.21
CA GLU A 236 19.19 1.45 7.94
C GLU A 236 19.74 0.44 8.95
N GLY A 237 18.82 -0.07 9.77
CA GLY A 237 18.86 -1.45 10.26
C GLY A 237 17.70 -2.23 9.65
N GLY A 238 17.91 -2.82 8.47
CA GLY A 238 16.99 -3.75 7.82
C GLY A 238 16.90 -5.09 8.57
N GLY A 239 16.21 -5.11 9.70
CA GLY A 239 15.68 -6.33 10.30
C GLY A 239 14.32 -6.67 9.71
N GLU A 240 14.03 -7.95 9.49
CA GLU A 240 12.67 -8.43 9.25
C GLU A 240 11.72 -7.77 10.26
N ALA A 241 10.74 -6.99 9.78
CA ALA A 241 9.73 -6.41 10.66
C ALA A 241 8.89 -7.56 11.20
N ILE A 242 9.24 -8.04 12.40
CA ILE A 242 8.50 -9.06 13.14
C ILE A 242 7.14 -8.44 13.48
N TYR A 243 6.07 -8.89 12.82
CA TYR A 243 4.72 -8.44 13.18
C TYR A 243 4.34 -9.02 14.55
N ASP A 244 4.39 -8.17 15.57
CA ASP A 244 3.97 -8.50 16.93
C ASP A 244 3.16 -7.33 17.52
N PRO A 245 1.82 -7.36 17.36
CA PRO A 245 0.96 -6.27 17.82
C PRO A 245 0.89 -6.19 19.36
N VAL A 246 1.09 -7.30 20.08
CA VAL A 246 1.08 -7.30 21.55
C VAL A 246 2.32 -6.58 22.07
N LYS A 247 3.50 -6.95 21.58
CA LYS A 247 4.76 -6.28 21.88
C LYS A 247 4.72 -4.80 21.50
N SER A 248 4.17 -4.48 20.32
CA SER A 248 4.00 -3.10 19.88
C SER A 248 3.14 -2.29 20.86
N MET A 249 2.00 -2.85 21.31
CA MET A 249 1.14 -2.19 22.29
C MET A 249 1.80 -2.05 23.67
N GLU A 250 2.59 -3.03 24.12
CA GLU A 250 3.36 -2.95 25.37
C GLU A 250 4.38 -1.80 25.32
N LEU A 251 5.20 -1.76 24.26
CA LEU A 251 6.19 -0.69 24.04
C LEU A 251 5.52 0.68 23.91
N THR A 252 4.34 0.74 23.30
CA THR A 252 3.54 1.98 23.21
C THR A 252 3.14 2.48 24.61
N ARG A 253 2.68 1.59 25.50
CA ARG A 253 2.32 1.95 26.88
C ARG A 253 3.54 2.41 27.68
N GLU A 254 4.69 1.76 27.50
CA GLU A 254 5.95 2.18 28.10
C GLU A 254 6.40 3.55 27.59
N ALA A 255 6.32 3.77 26.27
CA ALA A 255 6.62 5.05 25.64
C ALA A 255 5.75 6.19 26.17
N GLU A 256 4.44 5.95 26.32
CA GLU A 256 3.53 6.92 26.93
C GLU A 256 3.89 7.21 28.39
N ALA A 257 4.29 6.20 29.16
CA ALA A 257 4.74 6.38 30.53
C ALA A 257 6.03 7.22 30.60
N ALA A 258 7.00 6.95 29.73
CA ALA A 258 8.20 7.75 29.58
C ALA A 258 7.87 9.21 29.19
N ARG A 259 6.95 9.41 28.25
CA ARG A 259 6.49 10.73 27.81
C ARG A 259 5.84 11.51 28.95
N ARG A 260 4.98 10.86 29.75
CA ARG A 260 4.35 11.47 30.94
C ARG A 260 5.37 11.90 32.00
N ARG A 261 6.53 11.25 32.07
CA ARG A 261 7.65 11.65 32.95
C ARG A 261 8.56 12.73 32.34
N GLY A 262 8.29 13.18 31.11
CA GLY A 262 9.13 14.14 30.39
C GLY A 262 10.37 13.55 29.72
N ALA A 263 10.54 12.22 29.75
CA ALA A 263 11.65 11.53 29.09
C ALA A 263 11.38 11.39 27.58
N LEU A 264 11.36 12.51 26.85
CA LEU A 264 10.90 12.55 25.46
C LEU A 264 11.79 11.71 24.51
N THR A 265 13.10 11.66 24.74
CA THR A 265 14.02 10.85 23.92
C THR A 265 13.79 9.35 24.11
N GLU A 266 13.58 8.92 25.35
CA GLU A 266 13.25 7.52 25.68
C GLU A 266 11.89 7.14 25.06
N ALA A 267 10.88 8.01 25.22
CA ALA A 267 9.55 7.80 24.67
C ALA A 267 9.58 7.65 23.14
N GLU A 268 10.31 8.51 22.44
CA GLU A 268 10.46 8.43 20.98
C GLU A 268 11.12 7.12 20.54
N GLN A 269 12.19 6.69 21.22
CA GLN A 269 12.83 5.40 20.93
C GLN A 269 11.87 4.22 21.12
N LEU A 270 11.12 4.20 22.23
CA LEU A 270 10.14 3.16 22.50
C LEU A 270 8.98 3.16 21.49
N PHE A 271 8.50 4.34 21.07
CA PHE A 271 7.51 4.43 19.99
C PHE A 271 8.07 3.90 18.67
N HIS A 272 9.31 4.23 18.29
CA HIS A 272 9.92 3.69 17.07
C HIS A 272 10.14 2.17 17.15
N GLN A 273 10.53 1.65 18.31
CA GLN A 273 10.58 0.20 18.53
C GLN A 273 9.20 -0.44 18.37
N ALA A 274 8.15 0.16 18.94
CA ALA A 274 6.77 -0.29 18.77
C ALA A 274 6.36 -0.33 17.29
N LEU A 275 6.78 0.67 16.51
CA LEU A 275 6.53 0.75 15.07
C LEU A 275 7.35 -0.27 14.26
N GLY A 276 8.50 -0.71 14.79
CA GLY A 276 9.26 -1.84 14.22
C GLY A 276 8.50 -3.16 14.30
N PHE A 277 7.71 -3.36 15.36
CA PHE A 277 6.85 -4.54 15.53
C PHE A 277 5.48 -4.41 14.86
N TRP A 278 4.93 -3.20 14.80
CA TRP A 278 3.68 -2.93 14.08
C TRP A 278 3.67 -1.48 13.59
N ASN A 279 4.01 -1.30 12.32
CA ASN A 279 4.17 0.01 11.68
C ASN A 279 2.87 0.84 11.58
N ARG A 280 1.70 0.20 11.71
CA ARG A 280 0.38 0.84 11.72
C ARG A 280 -0.21 1.02 13.12
N ASN A 281 0.59 0.85 14.18
CA ASN A 281 0.14 1.18 15.53
C ASN A 281 -0.16 2.68 15.63
N ALA A 282 -1.45 3.03 15.55
CA ALA A 282 -1.90 4.42 15.47
C ALA A 282 -1.52 5.24 16.71
N ALA A 283 -1.56 4.61 17.90
CA ALA A 283 -1.15 5.24 19.15
C ALA A 283 0.36 5.53 19.17
N ALA A 284 1.20 4.61 18.69
CA ALA A 284 2.63 4.86 18.56
C ALA A 284 2.94 5.94 17.52
N LEU A 285 2.27 5.91 16.35
CA LEU A 285 2.40 6.95 15.32
C LEU A 285 2.02 8.34 15.87
N MET A 286 0.89 8.44 16.57
CA MET A 286 0.47 9.69 17.21
C MET A 286 1.43 10.09 18.33
N GLY A 287 2.00 9.11 19.05
CA GLY A 287 3.03 9.32 20.05
C GLY A 287 4.27 10.02 19.51
N VAL A 288 4.79 9.56 18.37
CA VAL A 288 5.91 10.21 17.65
C VAL A 288 5.52 11.59 17.14
N SER A 289 4.31 11.72 16.58
CA SER A 289 3.78 13.01 16.12
C SER A 289 3.77 14.05 17.24
N ASP A 290 3.22 13.70 18.41
CA ASP A 290 3.17 14.56 19.59
C ASP A 290 4.57 15.02 20.02
N ILE A 291 5.55 14.11 20.05
CA ILE A 291 6.93 14.44 20.44
C ILE A 291 7.56 15.44 19.46
N HIS A 292 7.39 15.22 18.15
CA HIS A 292 7.88 16.17 17.15
C HIS A 292 7.16 17.52 17.22
N PHE A 293 5.86 17.50 17.50
CA PHE A 293 5.07 18.70 17.70
C PHE A 293 5.61 19.53 18.87
N ASP A 294 5.85 18.89 20.02
CA ASP A 294 6.39 19.50 21.24
C ASP A 294 7.79 20.08 21.02
N ARG A 295 8.61 19.45 20.18
CA ARG A 295 9.95 19.92 19.82
C ARG A 295 9.98 21.01 18.74
N GLY A 296 8.83 21.40 18.19
CA GLY A 296 8.77 22.38 17.11
C GLY A 296 9.03 21.82 15.71
N ALA A 297 9.26 20.51 15.56
CA ALA A 297 9.49 19.85 14.29
C ALA A 297 8.14 19.52 13.60
N TRP A 298 7.39 20.56 13.25
CA TRP A 298 5.99 20.44 12.86
C TRP A 298 5.76 19.66 11.54
N ASP A 299 6.69 19.73 10.58
CA ASP A 299 6.58 18.93 9.35
C ASP A 299 6.66 17.42 9.63
N LYS A 300 7.55 17.01 10.55
CA LYS A 300 7.61 15.61 11.02
C LYS A 300 6.33 15.25 11.77
N ALA A 301 5.82 16.16 12.61
CA ALA A 301 4.56 15.96 13.32
C ALA A 301 3.39 15.71 12.35
N VAL A 302 3.31 16.48 11.25
CA VAL A 302 2.31 16.28 10.18
C VAL A 302 2.45 14.90 9.53
N LYS A 303 3.69 14.48 9.19
CA LYS A 303 3.94 13.15 8.59
C LYS A 303 3.40 12.03 9.48
N TYR A 304 3.74 12.02 10.76
CA TYR A 304 3.31 10.97 11.68
C TYR A 304 1.83 11.07 12.09
N ALA A 305 1.29 12.28 12.26
CA ALA A 305 -0.14 12.47 12.55
C ALA A 305 -1.02 11.95 11.41
N THR A 306 -0.59 12.18 10.17
CA THR A 306 -1.30 11.70 8.98
C THR A 306 -1.32 10.18 8.92
N LYS A 307 -0.18 9.52 9.18
CA LYS A 307 -0.12 8.06 9.29
C LYS A 307 -1.00 7.51 10.41
N ALA A 308 -1.04 8.17 11.58
CA ALA A 308 -1.91 7.76 12.68
C ALA A 308 -3.40 7.86 12.33
N VAL A 309 -3.81 8.93 11.65
CA VAL A 309 -5.18 9.11 11.15
C VAL A 309 -5.53 8.08 10.07
N GLN A 310 -4.60 7.72 9.18
CA GLN A 310 -4.80 6.64 8.22
C GLN A 310 -4.97 5.27 8.91
N ALA A 311 -4.27 5.05 10.02
CA ALA A 311 -4.40 3.83 10.81
C ALA A 311 -5.75 3.75 11.57
N GLU A 312 -6.21 4.87 12.14
CA GLU A 312 -7.50 4.97 12.84
C GLU A 312 -8.34 6.17 12.35
N PRO A 313 -9.03 6.05 11.20
CA PRO A 313 -9.70 7.18 10.56
C PRO A 313 -10.91 7.73 11.34
N LYS A 314 -11.49 6.93 12.24
CA LYS A 314 -12.63 7.28 13.09
C LYS A 314 -12.22 7.86 14.45
N ASN A 315 -10.92 8.03 14.71
CA ASN A 315 -10.43 8.59 15.96
C ASN A 315 -10.45 10.14 15.92
N ALA A 316 -11.43 10.72 16.63
CA ALA A 316 -11.66 12.16 16.64
C ALA A 316 -10.50 12.95 17.27
N ASP A 317 -9.79 12.38 18.25
CA ASP A 317 -8.62 13.02 18.89
C ASP A 317 -7.41 13.05 17.95
N TYR A 318 -7.22 12.02 17.13
CA TYR A 318 -6.14 12.01 16.15
C TYR A 318 -6.37 13.02 15.02
N ARG A 319 -7.61 13.17 14.57
CA ARG A 319 -7.99 14.21 13.61
C ARG A 319 -7.75 15.62 14.17
N LEU A 320 -8.10 15.87 15.43
CA LEU A 320 -7.80 17.13 16.11
C LEU A 320 -6.29 17.44 16.12
N ARG A 321 -5.47 16.48 16.53
CA ARG A 321 -4.01 16.63 16.61
C ARG A 321 -3.36 16.81 15.25
N GLN A 322 -3.86 16.12 14.22
CA GLN A 322 -3.44 16.33 12.83
C GLN A 322 -3.74 17.78 12.40
N GLY A 323 -4.91 18.30 12.75
CA GLY A 323 -5.26 19.70 12.51
C GLY A 323 -4.33 20.68 13.22
N ASP A 324 -3.99 20.42 14.49
CA ASP A 324 -3.03 21.22 15.25
C ASP A 324 -1.65 21.23 14.56
N ALA A 325 -1.17 20.08 14.06
CA ALA A 325 0.07 19.97 13.30
C ALA A 325 0.03 20.77 11.99
N TYR A 326 -1.04 20.64 11.19
CA TYR A 326 -1.23 21.42 9.96
C TYR A 326 -1.27 22.92 10.23
N PHE A 327 -1.91 23.34 11.32
CA PHE A 327 -2.00 24.74 11.71
C PHE A 327 -0.62 25.34 12.01
N LYS A 328 0.28 24.56 12.62
CA LYS A 328 1.64 25.01 12.94
C LYS A 328 2.51 25.21 11.69
N VAL A 329 2.33 24.38 10.67
CA VAL A 329 3.01 24.55 9.37
C VAL A 329 2.26 25.48 8.41
N LEU A 330 1.32 26.29 8.92
CA LEU A 330 0.54 27.27 8.16
C LEU A 330 -0.33 26.68 7.03
N ARG A 331 -0.55 25.36 7.03
CA ARG A 331 -1.45 24.68 6.08
C ARG A 331 -2.90 24.80 6.56
N TYR A 332 -3.43 26.02 6.56
CA TYR A 332 -4.73 26.34 7.20
C TYR A 332 -5.93 25.64 6.56
N ASN A 333 -5.92 25.43 5.24
CA ASN A 333 -6.98 24.68 4.57
C ASN A 333 -7.02 23.22 5.02
N ASP A 334 -5.86 22.61 5.23
CA ASP A 334 -5.77 21.22 5.68
C ASP A 334 -6.13 21.09 7.16
N ALA A 335 -5.68 22.06 7.97
CA ALA A 335 -6.06 22.17 9.38
C ALA A 335 -7.58 22.30 9.54
N ARG A 336 -8.23 23.15 8.74
CA ARG A 336 -9.69 23.30 8.72
C ARG A 336 -10.39 21.98 8.47
N ARG A 337 -10.04 21.29 7.38
CA ARG A 337 -10.66 19.99 7.03
C ARG A 337 -10.47 18.95 8.13
N ALA A 338 -9.29 18.93 8.76
CA ALA A 338 -9.02 18.04 9.88
C ALA A 338 -9.87 18.38 11.12
N TYR A 339 -10.03 19.66 11.46
CA TYR A 339 -10.90 20.10 12.56
C TYR A 339 -12.37 19.83 12.28
N GLU A 340 -12.87 20.16 11.09
CA GLU A 340 -14.25 19.86 10.68
C GLU A 340 -14.54 18.35 10.80
N LYS A 341 -13.61 17.51 10.31
CA LYS A 341 -13.75 16.06 10.46
C LYS A 341 -13.70 15.60 11.92
N ALA A 342 -12.88 16.24 12.76
CA ALA A 342 -12.85 15.95 14.19
C ALA A 342 -14.17 16.33 14.88
N ILE A 343 -14.82 17.43 14.48
CA ILE A 343 -16.16 17.83 14.96
C ILE A 343 -17.20 16.77 14.56
N GLU A 344 -17.22 16.35 13.30
CA GLU A 344 -18.13 15.29 12.81
C GLU A 344 -17.99 13.99 13.61
N LEU A 345 -16.76 13.66 14.04
CA LEU A 345 -16.46 12.48 14.85
C LEU A 345 -16.68 12.69 16.37
N GLY A 346 -17.16 13.87 16.78
CA GLY A 346 -17.57 14.16 18.16
C GLY A 346 -16.52 14.87 19.04
N ASN A 347 -15.42 15.39 18.47
CA ASN A 347 -14.43 16.13 19.24
C ASN A 347 -14.82 17.61 19.42
N LYS A 348 -15.39 17.93 20.59
CA LYS A 348 -15.81 19.31 20.90
C LYS A 348 -14.68 20.34 20.92
N LYS A 349 -13.44 19.92 21.24
CA LYS A 349 -12.29 20.85 21.25
C LYS A 349 -11.95 21.36 19.85
N ALA A 350 -12.36 20.63 18.81
CA ALA A 350 -12.13 21.03 17.43
C ALA A 350 -12.92 22.29 17.05
N GLU A 351 -14.08 22.54 17.67
CA GLU A 351 -14.84 23.78 17.47
C GLU A 351 -14.03 25.01 17.90
N GLU A 352 -13.39 24.94 19.08
CA GLU A 352 -12.53 26.00 19.59
C GLU A 352 -11.30 26.21 18.69
N ARG A 353 -10.69 25.13 18.19
CA ARG A 353 -9.55 25.20 17.26
C ARG A 353 -9.95 25.85 15.93
N LEU A 354 -11.11 25.47 15.39
CA LEU A 354 -11.63 26.01 14.14
C LEU A 354 -11.98 27.50 14.27
N ALA A 355 -12.56 27.92 15.40
CA ALA A 355 -12.82 29.33 15.68
C ALA A 355 -11.53 30.17 15.70
N ARG A 356 -10.47 29.68 16.38
CA ARG A 356 -9.15 30.34 16.39
C ARG A 356 -8.51 30.40 15.00
N LEU A 357 -8.74 29.36 14.18
CA LEU A 357 -8.25 29.35 12.81
C LEU A 357 -8.92 30.46 12.00
N ARG A 358 -10.24 30.59 12.07
CA ARG A 358 -11.01 31.64 11.36
C ARG A 358 -10.58 33.04 11.74
N GLU A 359 -10.40 33.30 13.03
CA GLU A 359 -9.89 34.59 13.53
C GLU A 359 -8.52 34.91 12.94
N LYS A 360 -7.63 33.91 12.85
CA LYS A 360 -6.29 34.08 12.29
C LYS A 360 -6.28 34.27 10.77
N THR A 361 -7.19 33.63 10.05
CA THR A 361 -7.30 33.73 8.59
C THR A 361 -8.16 34.90 8.12
N GLY A 362 -8.88 35.57 9.02
CA GLY A 362 -9.77 36.69 8.70
C GLY A 362 -11.09 36.26 8.04
N GLU A 363 -11.57 35.06 8.37
CA GLU A 363 -12.81 34.48 7.81
C GLU A 363 -14.01 34.55 8.76
#